data_AF-I4AGW2-F1
#
_entry.id   AF-I4AGW2-F1
#
_cell.length_a   1.000
_cell.length_b   1.000
_cell.length_c   1.000
_cell.angle_alpha   90.00
_cell.angle_beta   90.00
_cell.angle_gamma   90.00
#
_symmetry.space_group_name_H-M   'P 1'
#
loop_
_entity.id
_entity.type
_entity.pdbx_description
1 polymer ?
#
loop_
_entity_poly.entity_id
_entity_poly.type
_entity_poly.pdbx_seq_one_letter_code
_entity_poly.pdbx_strand_id
1 'polypeptide(L)'
;MKLKSIYKKSVLLFLFFCIPFFVKANMDMLFSLDTTNIFLEYFSCDVGEFETDYKNNILLNLAQKLIDKSNNPNLKIYIKLDYYPTHEGEYYSLGYGNFVCRKRKNLWEKENCEGLILILSDKDIHIKKILTILSNALDKIDYIKSNQYKIHKNMRGSEVDTLLTIPFEKINQYASNQNNIVNAILNERIDIERPFPKHKNQNINYFFKNNKYHFYYKNADRKENILVVDNIREIEGNTKDGYFIFTTDSTFYYLYNENVKGEFKIDNVHPARSPIYKYQHKSEPLNLFIMRLSGYDTTNQVLFLPDSNLVISNYAYNPFSKKNLDVAIKKQREKNATLKHTTDFKFNFEIAFYISLAIILGLLILIWQRKRK
;
A
#
# COMPACT_ATOMS: atom_id res chain seq x y z
N MET A 1 1.19 59.55 -4.76
CA MET A 1 2.26 58.52 -4.90
C MET A 1 2.49 57.62 -3.67
N LYS A 2 1.70 57.71 -2.58
CA LYS A 2 1.89 56.90 -1.34
C LYS A 2 1.08 55.58 -1.26
N LEU A 3 0.01 55.43 -2.04
CA LEU A 3 -0.86 54.23 -2.02
C LEU A 3 -0.19 52.96 -2.59
N LYS A 4 0.72 53.08 -3.59
CA LYS A 4 1.44 51.93 -4.16
C LYS A 4 2.43 51.25 -3.19
N SER A 5 2.89 51.98 -2.16
CA SER A 5 3.84 51.46 -1.17
C SER A 5 3.15 50.57 -0.11
N ILE A 6 1.93 50.94 0.29
CA ILE A 6 1.16 50.21 1.29
C ILE A 6 0.72 48.84 0.74
N TYR A 7 0.22 48.79 -0.50
CA TYR A 7 -0.17 47.52 -1.15
C TYR A 7 0.98 46.53 -1.28
N LYS A 8 2.19 46.99 -1.62
CA LYS A 8 3.38 46.11 -1.72
C LYS A 8 3.77 45.52 -0.36
N LYS A 9 3.66 46.30 0.72
CA LYS A 9 3.96 45.83 2.08
C LYS A 9 2.93 44.81 2.58
N SER A 10 1.65 45.03 2.31
CA SER A 10 0.58 44.11 2.72
C SER A 10 0.63 42.76 1.99
N VAL A 11 0.97 42.75 0.70
CA VAL A 11 1.16 41.50 -0.08
C VAL A 11 2.39 40.72 0.41
N LEU A 12 3.48 41.40 0.72
CA LEU A 12 4.68 40.76 1.28
C LEU A 12 4.41 40.15 2.66
N LEU A 13 3.65 40.85 3.51
CA LEU A 13 3.26 40.36 4.83
C LEU A 13 2.34 39.13 4.74
N PHE A 14 1.38 39.15 3.79
CA PHE A 14 0.51 38.01 3.50
C PHE A 14 1.30 36.81 2.99
N LEU A 15 2.26 37.02 2.08
CA LEU A 15 3.19 35.98 1.64
C LEU A 15 4.00 35.41 2.82
N PHE A 16 4.51 36.24 3.72
CA PHE A 16 5.20 35.79 4.95
C PHE A 16 4.30 35.01 5.91
N PHE A 17 3.03 35.40 6.03
CA PHE A 17 2.02 34.64 6.79
C PHE A 17 1.68 33.30 6.12
N CYS A 18 1.82 33.19 4.79
CA CYS A 18 1.64 31.93 4.06
C CYS A 18 2.87 31.01 4.12
N ILE A 19 4.09 31.51 4.34
CA ILE A 19 5.31 30.69 4.46
C ILE A 19 5.17 29.55 5.49
N PRO A 20 4.67 29.76 6.72
CA PRO A 20 4.48 28.65 7.67
C PRO A 20 3.42 27.62 7.23
N PHE A 21 2.50 27.97 6.32
CA PHE A 21 1.57 27.00 5.73
C PHE A 21 2.23 26.13 4.64
N PHE A 22 3.26 26.64 3.95
CA PHE A 22 4.06 25.84 3.00
C PHE A 22 5.08 24.93 3.69
N VAL A 23 5.53 25.27 4.91
CA VAL A 23 6.45 24.44 5.70
C VAL A 23 5.76 23.20 6.31
N LYS A 24 4.42 23.12 6.29
CA LYS A 24 3.68 21.91 6.68
C LYS A 24 3.82 20.72 5.72
N ALA A 25 4.58 20.84 4.64
CA ALA A 25 4.60 19.84 3.58
C ALA A 25 5.44 18.57 3.85
N ASN A 26 6.08 18.41 5.02
CA ASN A 26 6.76 17.17 5.41
C ASN A 26 6.90 17.09 6.94
N MET A 27 5.79 16.97 7.69
CA MET A 27 5.91 16.71 9.13
C MET A 27 5.93 15.20 9.36
N ASP A 28 7.07 14.67 9.81
CA ASP A 28 7.15 13.32 10.35
C ASP A 28 6.17 13.24 11.54
N MET A 29 5.11 12.44 11.41
CA MET A 29 4.13 12.23 12.47
C MET A 29 4.58 11.03 13.31
N LEU A 30 4.67 11.23 14.62
CA LEU A 30 4.87 10.16 15.59
C LEU A 30 3.51 9.58 15.98
N PHE A 31 3.35 8.29 15.74
CA PHE A 31 2.16 7.53 16.11
C PHE A 31 2.47 6.57 17.26
N SER A 32 1.45 6.27 18.05
CA SER A 32 1.53 5.31 19.16
C SER A 32 0.37 4.33 19.12
N LEU A 33 0.66 3.04 19.27
CA LEU A 33 -0.30 1.96 19.40
C LEU A 33 0.06 1.14 20.65
N ASP A 34 -0.93 0.68 21.39
CA ASP A 34 -0.71 -0.08 22.61
C ASP A 34 -1.71 -1.22 22.80
N THR A 35 -1.24 -2.23 23.51
CA THR A 35 -2.04 -3.30 24.14
C THR A 35 -1.73 -3.27 25.64
N THR A 36 -2.15 -4.30 26.38
CA THR A 36 -1.86 -4.41 27.82
C THR A 36 -0.36 -4.34 28.12
N ASN A 37 0.49 -5.02 27.34
CA ASN A 37 1.91 -5.17 27.62
C ASN A 37 2.84 -4.67 26.51
N ILE A 38 2.35 -4.47 25.28
CA ILE A 38 3.15 -3.94 24.17
C ILE A 38 2.80 -2.48 23.93
N PHE A 39 3.82 -1.63 23.88
CA PHE A 39 3.74 -0.24 23.48
C PHE A 39 4.58 -0.05 22.21
N LEU A 40 3.95 0.39 21.13
CA LEU A 40 4.60 0.57 19.84
C LEU A 40 4.53 2.04 19.42
N GLU A 41 5.69 2.64 19.21
CA GLU A 41 5.83 3.97 18.62
C GLU A 41 6.44 3.87 17.23
N TYR A 42 5.94 4.66 16.29
CA TYR A 42 6.50 4.69 14.95
C TYR A 42 6.39 6.05 14.29
N PHE A 43 7.40 6.38 13.48
CA PHE A 43 7.38 7.57 12.64
C PHE A 43 6.82 7.23 11.26
N SER A 44 5.74 7.90 10.86
CA SER A 44 5.27 7.85 9.47
C SER A 44 5.24 9.27 8.91
N CYS A 45 5.87 9.45 7.75
CA CYS A 45 5.70 10.67 6.96
C CYS A 45 4.26 10.73 6.44
N ASP A 46 3.79 11.97 6.21
CA ASP A 46 2.42 12.32 5.84
C ASP A 46 1.66 11.30 4.94
N VAL A 47 0.39 11.14 5.32
CA VAL A 47 -0.77 10.52 4.65
C VAL A 47 -0.95 9.00 4.80
N GLY A 48 -1.97 8.63 5.58
CA GLY A 48 -2.39 7.26 5.93
C GLY A 48 -2.95 6.43 4.77
N GLU A 49 -2.16 6.27 3.71
CA GLU A 49 -2.46 5.47 2.52
C GLU A 49 -1.60 4.18 2.45
N PHE A 50 -0.55 4.06 3.27
CA PHE A 50 0.19 2.81 3.44
C PHE A 50 -0.48 1.84 4.40
N GLU A 51 -0.20 0.54 4.23
CA GLU A 51 -0.70 -0.51 5.12
C GLU A 51 0.03 -0.57 6.48
N THR A 52 0.95 0.36 6.73
CA THR A 52 1.80 0.41 7.93
C THR A 52 1.01 0.28 9.23
N ASP A 53 -0.08 1.03 9.37
CA ASP A 53 -0.92 0.98 10.58
C ASP A 53 -1.52 -0.42 10.80
N TYR A 54 -2.02 -1.06 9.75
CA TYR A 54 -2.58 -2.41 9.84
C TYR A 54 -1.50 -3.44 10.14
N LYS A 55 -0.32 -3.32 9.52
CA LYS A 55 0.83 -4.19 9.80
C LYS A 55 1.32 -4.05 11.24
N ASN A 56 1.35 -2.82 11.77
CA ASN A 56 1.67 -2.56 13.18
C ASN A 56 0.64 -3.19 14.11
N ASN A 57 -0.67 -3.08 13.80
CA ASN A 57 -1.72 -3.72 14.61
C ASN A 57 -1.61 -5.26 14.58
N ILE A 58 -1.27 -5.86 13.44
CA ILE A 58 -0.98 -7.30 13.34
C ILE A 58 0.19 -7.66 14.26
N LEU A 59 1.31 -6.94 14.15
CA LEU A 59 2.49 -7.16 14.99
C LEU A 59 2.15 -7.05 16.48
N LEU A 60 1.44 -5.99 16.88
CA LEU A 60 1.03 -5.72 18.25
C LEU A 60 0.17 -6.86 18.82
N ASN A 61 -0.82 -7.35 18.05
CA ASN A 61 -1.69 -8.46 18.44
C ASN A 61 -0.89 -9.76 18.62
N LEU A 62 -0.05 -10.10 17.65
CA LEU A 62 0.78 -11.31 17.72
C LEU A 62 1.82 -11.23 18.84
N ALA A 63 2.40 -10.05 19.09
CA ALA A 63 3.36 -9.83 20.17
C ALA A 63 2.71 -9.93 21.55
N GLN A 64 1.49 -9.42 21.73
CA GLN A 64 0.74 -9.61 22.97
C GLN A 64 0.48 -11.10 23.22
N LYS A 65 0.00 -11.84 22.21
CA LYS A 65 -0.18 -13.30 22.31
C LYS A 65 1.10 -14.04 22.63
N LEU A 66 2.24 -13.56 22.14
CA LEU A 66 3.55 -14.11 22.44
C LEU A 66 3.90 -13.93 23.92
N ILE A 67 3.67 -12.73 24.48
CA ILE A 67 3.85 -12.47 25.92
C ILE A 67 2.93 -13.36 26.74
N ASP A 68 1.65 -13.45 26.39
CA ASP A 68 0.66 -14.22 27.13
C ASP A 68 1.01 -15.73 27.20
N LYS A 69 1.71 -16.24 26.17
CA LYS A 69 2.22 -17.62 26.10
C LYS A 69 3.63 -17.80 26.66
N SER A 70 4.28 -16.72 27.12
CA SER A 70 5.64 -16.76 27.66
C SER A 70 5.66 -16.97 29.17
N ASN A 71 6.84 -17.24 29.72
CA ASN A 71 7.05 -17.32 31.18
C ASN A 71 6.97 -15.93 31.87
N ASN A 72 6.84 -14.85 31.11
CA ASN A 72 6.84 -13.47 31.61
C ASN A 72 5.59 -12.69 31.14
N PRO A 73 4.37 -13.14 31.47
CA PRO A 73 3.12 -12.59 30.90
C PRO A 73 2.82 -11.14 31.32
N ASN A 74 3.50 -10.60 32.33
CA ASN A 74 3.33 -9.22 32.80
C ASN A 74 4.45 -8.28 32.33
N LEU A 75 5.45 -8.79 31.60
CA LEU A 75 6.57 -7.98 31.15
C LEU A 75 6.09 -6.94 30.15
N LYS A 76 6.48 -5.68 30.36
CA LYS A 76 6.22 -4.61 29.40
C LYS A 76 7.28 -4.63 28.30
N ILE A 77 6.85 -4.40 27.06
CA ILE A 77 7.74 -4.30 25.90
C ILE A 77 7.44 -3.00 25.17
N TYR A 78 8.48 -2.22 24.94
CA TYR A 78 8.44 -1.04 24.09
C TYR A 78 9.12 -1.33 22.75
N ILE A 79 8.42 -1.01 21.66
CA ILE A 79 8.88 -1.18 20.30
C ILE A 79 8.89 0.19 19.63
N LYS A 80 10.05 0.65 19.17
CA LYS A 80 10.17 1.89 18.38
C LYS A 80 10.57 1.54 16.96
N LEU A 81 9.74 1.95 15.99
CA LEU A 81 9.93 1.68 14.56
C LEU A 81 10.25 2.98 13.81
N ASP A 82 11.40 2.99 13.14
CA ASP A 82 11.76 4.03 12.18
C ASP A 82 11.69 3.46 10.76
N TYR A 83 10.66 3.86 10.01
CA TYR A 83 10.39 3.42 8.63
C TYR A 83 11.28 4.07 7.58
N TYR A 84 11.97 5.15 7.94
CA TYR A 84 12.77 5.96 7.03
C TYR A 84 14.20 6.04 7.54
N PRO A 85 14.93 4.90 7.56
CA PRO A 85 16.30 4.88 8.04
C PRO A 85 17.13 5.94 7.29
N THR A 86 17.71 6.88 8.03
CA THR A 86 18.64 7.89 7.48
C THR A 86 19.97 7.28 7.03
N HIS A 87 20.16 5.98 7.26
CA HIS A 87 21.36 5.21 6.95
C HIS A 87 21.02 3.99 6.09
N GLU A 88 21.96 3.54 5.27
CA GLU A 88 21.81 2.32 4.49
C GLU A 88 21.89 1.08 5.41
N GLY A 89 20.79 0.35 5.53
CA GLY A 89 20.75 -0.96 6.18
C GLY A 89 19.75 -1.07 7.34
N GLU A 90 19.29 -2.30 7.58
CA GLU A 90 18.43 -2.62 8.72
C GLU A 90 19.22 -2.48 10.03
N TYR A 91 18.58 -1.97 11.08
CA TYR A 91 19.18 -1.88 12.41
C TYR A 91 18.22 -2.36 13.49
N TYR A 92 18.78 -3.13 14.43
CA TYR A 92 18.07 -3.68 15.57
C TYR A 92 18.86 -3.35 16.84
N SER A 93 18.19 -2.79 17.84
CA SER A 93 18.72 -2.58 19.18
C SER A 93 17.78 -3.21 20.19
N LEU A 94 18.31 -3.97 21.14
CA LEU A 94 17.53 -4.67 22.14
C LEU A 94 18.17 -4.50 23.52
N GLY A 95 17.41 -3.90 24.44
CA GLY A 95 17.83 -3.62 25.80
C GLY A 95 16.77 -3.94 26.84
N TYR A 96 17.12 -3.71 28.09
CA TYR A 96 16.18 -3.77 29.22
C TYR A 96 16.37 -2.53 30.11
N GLY A 97 15.27 -1.86 30.45
CA GLY A 97 15.32 -0.72 31.36
C GLY A 97 14.01 0.06 31.43
N ASN A 98 14.11 1.28 31.96
CA ASN A 98 12.99 2.19 32.09
C ASN A 98 12.69 2.91 30.77
N PHE A 99 11.42 3.04 30.43
CA PHE A 99 10.93 3.77 29.26
C PHE A 99 9.59 4.45 29.54
N VAL A 100 9.24 5.42 28.71
CA VAL A 100 7.96 6.12 28.82
C VAL A 100 6.94 5.48 27.88
N CYS A 101 5.90 4.89 28.46
CA CYS A 101 4.73 4.38 27.77
C CYS A 101 3.78 5.53 27.40
N ARG A 102 3.39 5.62 26.11
CA ARG A 102 2.31 6.51 25.65
C ARG A 102 1.11 5.67 25.22
N LYS A 103 -0.07 5.96 25.77
CA LYS A 103 -1.31 5.24 25.44
C LYS A 103 -1.98 5.87 24.21
N ARG A 104 -2.47 5.04 23.28
CA ARG A 104 -3.13 5.47 22.03
C ARG A 104 -4.31 6.39 22.29
N LYS A 105 -5.11 6.12 23.34
CA LYS A 105 -6.31 6.91 23.66
C LYS A 105 -5.99 8.31 24.19
N ASN A 106 -4.79 8.53 24.70
CA ASN A 106 -4.38 9.83 25.23
C ASN A 106 -2.85 10.00 25.09
N LEU A 107 -2.40 10.59 23.99
CA LEU A 107 -0.97 10.82 23.69
C LEU A 107 -0.25 11.68 24.75
N TRP A 108 -1.01 12.38 25.59
CA TRP A 108 -0.50 13.21 26.69
C TRP A 108 -0.29 12.41 27.98
N GLU A 109 -0.95 11.26 28.14
CA GLU A 109 -0.72 10.36 29.26
C GLU A 109 0.59 9.61 29.05
N LYS A 110 1.51 9.83 29.98
CA LYS A 110 2.82 9.20 30.03
C LYS A 110 2.90 8.38 31.30
N GLU A 111 3.26 7.12 31.16
CA GLU A 111 3.49 6.20 32.27
C GLU A 111 4.95 5.73 32.22
N ASN A 112 5.65 5.75 33.35
CA ASN A 112 6.99 5.18 33.43
C ASN A 112 6.86 3.67 33.59
N CYS A 113 7.44 2.93 32.65
CA CYS A 113 7.41 1.48 32.59
C CYS A 113 8.83 0.95 32.66
N GLU A 114 8.98 -0.30 33.11
CA GLU A 114 10.23 -1.04 33.05
C GLU A 114 10.02 -2.32 32.26
N GLY A 115 10.98 -2.67 31.39
CA GLY A 115 10.91 -3.91 30.61
C GLY A 115 11.84 -3.94 29.43
N LEU A 116 11.48 -4.72 28.41
CA LEU A 116 12.27 -4.85 27.18
C LEU A 116 12.04 -3.66 26.25
N ILE A 117 13.12 -3.17 25.66
CA ILE A 117 13.10 -2.09 24.69
C ILE A 117 13.69 -2.63 23.39
N LEU A 118 12.89 -2.64 22.32
CA LEU A 118 13.31 -3.02 20.97
C LEU A 118 13.19 -1.81 20.05
N ILE A 119 14.31 -1.40 19.47
CA ILE A 119 14.36 -0.30 18.51
C ILE A 119 14.76 -0.86 17.15
N LEU A 120 13.97 -0.52 16.14
CA LEU A 120 14.05 -1.06 14.80
C LEU A 120 14.12 0.11 13.82
N SER A 121 15.05 0.04 12.89
CA SER A 121 15.12 0.95 11.75
C SER A 121 15.15 0.10 10.51
N ASP A 122 14.01 0.06 9.80
CA ASP A 122 13.79 -0.82 8.66
C ASP A 122 12.67 -0.22 7.79
N LYS A 123 12.79 -0.38 6.47
CA LYS A 123 11.78 0.10 5.52
C LYS A 123 10.52 -0.76 5.56
N ASP A 124 10.66 -2.03 5.96
CA ASP A 124 9.57 -2.99 6.01
C ASP A 124 9.46 -3.65 7.39
N ILE A 125 8.22 -3.96 7.80
CA ILE A 125 7.99 -4.73 9.03
C ILE A 125 8.14 -6.21 8.75
N HIS A 126 9.24 -6.81 9.22
CA HIS A 126 9.41 -8.26 9.22
C HIS A 126 8.79 -8.89 10.47
N ILE A 127 7.47 -9.08 10.48
CA ILE A 127 6.69 -9.56 11.64
C ILE A 127 7.31 -10.82 12.26
N LYS A 128 7.56 -11.87 11.48
CA LYS A 128 8.20 -13.10 11.99
C LYS A 128 9.56 -12.83 12.65
N LYS A 129 10.40 -12.01 12.04
CA LYS A 129 11.73 -11.68 12.56
C LYS A 129 11.62 -10.99 13.92
N ILE A 130 10.75 -9.98 14.02
CA ILE A 130 10.50 -9.23 15.25
C ILE A 130 9.97 -10.16 16.35
N LEU A 131 8.95 -10.98 16.06
CA LEU A 131 8.41 -11.93 17.03
C LEU A 131 9.46 -12.96 17.49
N THR A 132 10.34 -13.38 16.59
CA THR A 132 11.44 -14.32 16.92
C THR A 132 12.48 -13.68 17.84
N ILE A 133 12.85 -12.42 17.59
CA ILE A 133 13.71 -11.64 18.48
C ILE A 133 13.06 -11.52 19.86
N LEU A 134 11.80 -11.09 19.92
CA LEU A 134 11.07 -10.92 21.18
C LEU A 134 10.97 -12.24 21.95
N SER A 135 10.62 -13.34 21.29
CA SER A 135 10.48 -14.63 21.97
C SER A 135 11.80 -15.10 22.56
N ASN A 136 12.91 -14.96 21.82
CA ASN A 136 14.23 -15.32 22.34
C ASN A 136 14.69 -14.39 23.46
N ALA A 137 14.29 -13.12 23.43
CA ALA A 137 14.60 -12.14 24.45
C ALA A 137 13.86 -12.42 25.77
N LEU A 138 12.59 -12.83 25.69
CA LEU A 138 11.76 -13.20 26.84
C LEU A 138 12.40 -14.32 27.68
N ASP A 139 13.08 -15.27 27.05
CA ASP A 139 13.78 -16.36 27.73
C ASP A 139 15.18 -15.98 28.24
N LYS A 140 15.69 -14.80 27.88
CA LYS A 140 17.08 -14.37 28.12
C LYS A 140 17.18 -12.98 28.75
N ILE A 141 16.17 -12.58 29.53
CA ILE A 141 16.10 -11.27 30.18
C ILE A 141 17.33 -11.03 31.06
N ASP A 142 17.75 -11.99 31.87
CA ASP A 142 18.91 -11.84 32.76
C ASP A 142 20.20 -11.61 31.98
N TYR A 143 20.39 -12.35 30.88
CA TYR A 143 21.51 -12.11 29.98
C TYR A 143 21.48 -10.68 29.42
N ILE A 144 20.33 -10.20 28.97
CA ILE A 144 20.18 -8.83 28.42
C ILE A 144 20.58 -7.80 29.48
N LYS A 145 20.05 -7.92 30.70
CA LYS A 145 20.35 -7.02 31.82
C LYS A 145 21.85 -6.97 32.13
N SER A 146 22.54 -8.12 32.12
CA SER A 146 23.95 -8.22 32.49
C SER A 146 24.93 -7.86 31.36
N ASN A 147 24.51 -7.87 30.09
CA ASN A 147 25.41 -7.75 28.93
C ASN A 147 25.09 -6.55 28.04
N GLN A 148 24.20 -5.66 28.46
CA GLN A 148 23.88 -4.45 27.72
C GLN A 148 24.96 -3.38 27.90
N TYR A 149 25.31 -2.70 26.81
CA TYR A 149 26.27 -1.61 26.78
C TYR A 149 25.70 -0.41 26.02
N LYS A 150 26.26 0.77 26.29
CA LYS A 150 25.79 2.02 25.69
C LYS A 150 26.22 2.09 24.23
N ILE A 151 25.27 2.12 23.31
CA ILE A 151 25.51 2.50 21.91
C ILE A 151 25.08 3.95 21.73
N HIS A 152 25.88 4.74 21.01
CA HIS A 152 25.49 6.07 20.59
C HIS A 152 25.04 5.97 19.14
N LYS A 153 23.73 6.02 18.90
CA LYS A 153 23.19 6.08 17.55
C LYS A 153 22.19 7.23 17.43
N ASN A 154 22.41 8.04 16.40
CA ASN A 154 21.48 9.10 16.04
C ASN A 154 20.30 8.45 15.32
N MET A 155 19.15 8.38 15.99
CA MET A 155 17.87 8.11 15.33
C MET A 155 17.21 9.43 14.95
N ARG A 156 16.40 9.41 13.89
CA ARG A 156 15.66 10.59 13.46
C ARG A 156 14.63 10.97 14.52
N GLY A 157 14.56 12.24 14.90
CA GLY A 157 13.49 12.78 15.74
C GLY A 157 13.53 12.40 17.23
N SER A 158 14.59 11.77 17.74
CA SER A 158 14.82 11.60 19.17
C SER A 158 16.19 12.14 19.59
N GLU A 159 16.32 12.52 20.87
CA GLU A 159 17.63 12.64 21.51
C GLU A 159 18.46 11.38 21.21
N VAL A 160 19.78 11.53 21.10
CA VAL A 160 20.72 10.42 20.86
C VAL A 160 20.30 9.25 21.72
N ASP A 161 19.87 8.15 21.08
CA ASP A 161 19.25 7.05 21.80
C ASP A 161 20.34 6.47 22.71
N THR A 162 20.22 6.71 24.01
CA THR A 162 21.17 6.24 25.03
C THR A 162 20.75 4.88 25.55
N LEU A 163 20.08 4.09 24.70
CA LEU A 163 19.67 2.74 25.01
C LEU A 163 20.91 1.89 25.30
N LEU A 164 20.90 1.25 26.47
CA LEU A 164 21.79 0.13 26.74
C LEU A 164 21.26 -1.07 25.94
N THR A 165 22.09 -1.65 25.07
CA THR A 165 21.69 -2.74 24.18
C THR A 165 22.72 -3.86 24.23
N ILE A 166 22.28 -5.09 23.97
CA ILE A 166 23.19 -6.22 23.75
C ILE A 166 23.87 -6.12 22.36
N PRO A 167 24.95 -6.91 22.10
CA PRO A 167 25.63 -6.89 20.81
C PRO A 167 24.70 -7.21 19.64
N PHE A 168 24.88 -6.51 18.52
CA PHE A 168 24.06 -6.69 17.31
C PHE A 168 24.09 -8.12 16.79
N GLU A 169 25.25 -8.78 16.86
CA GLU A 169 25.43 -10.19 16.49
C GLU A 169 24.53 -11.10 17.33
N LYS A 170 24.34 -10.77 18.61
CA LYS A 170 23.47 -11.53 19.50
C LYS A 170 22.00 -11.36 19.15
N ILE A 171 21.60 -10.15 18.74
CA ILE A 171 20.24 -9.88 18.25
C ILE A 171 19.98 -10.64 16.94
N ASN A 172 20.94 -10.68 16.01
CA ASN A 172 20.83 -11.46 14.77
C ASN A 172 20.75 -12.97 15.02
N GLN A 173 21.47 -13.48 16.02
CA GLN A 173 21.30 -14.86 16.47
C GLN A 173 19.86 -15.10 16.95
N TYR A 174 19.30 -14.19 17.75
CA TYR A 174 17.90 -14.31 18.19
C TYR A 174 16.93 -14.30 17.02
N ALA A 175 17.14 -13.45 16.02
CA ALA A 175 16.30 -13.37 14.82
C ALA A 175 16.32 -14.65 13.97
N SER A 176 17.40 -15.42 14.01
CA SER A 176 17.62 -16.60 13.16
C SER A 176 17.17 -17.91 13.81
N ASN A 177 16.97 -17.93 15.12
CA ASN A 177 16.59 -19.13 15.86
C ASN A 177 15.16 -19.55 15.53
N GLN A 178 14.97 -20.82 15.14
CA GLN A 178 13.61 -21.36 15.01
C GLN A 178 12.89 -21.30 16.35
N ASN A 179 11.63 -20.87 16.31
CA ASN A 179 10.81 -20.74 17.49
C ASN A 179 9.40 -21.29 17.23
N ASN A 180 9.09 -22.40 17.90
CA ASN A 180 7.82 -23.12 17.71
C ASN A 180 6.62 -22.30 18.19
N ILE A 181 6.78 -21.50 19.26
CA ILE A 181 5.73 -20.60 19.77
C ILE A 181 5.42 -19.54 18.72
N VAL A 182 6.45 -18.92 18.14
CA VAL A 182 6.30 -17.93 17.07
C VAL A 182 5.63 -18.54 15.83
N ASN A 183 6.07 -19.73 15.39
CA ASN A 183 5.43 -20.42 14.27
C ASN A 183 3.96 -20.74 14.55
N ALA A 184 3.62 -21.17 15.76
CA ALA A 184 2.23 -21.44 16.16
C ALA A 184 1.37 -20.18 16.14
N ILE A 185 1.86 -19.06 16.69
CA ILE A 185 1.15 -17.77 16.72
C ILE A 185 1.00 -17.20 15.30
N LEU A 186 2.02 -17.30 14.46
CA LEU A 186 1.95 -16.85 13.06
C LEU A 186 0.93 -17.64 12.24
N ASN A 187 0.63 -18.88 12.62
CA ASN A 187 -0.37 -19.70 11.94
C ASN A 187 -1.82 -19.33 12.30
N GLU A 188 -2.03 -18.45 13.29
CA GLU A 188 -3.35 -17.93 13.62
C GLU A 188 -3.80 -16.91 12.55
N ARG A 189 -5.07 -16.97 12.17
CA ARG A 189 -5.67 -16.03 11.20
C ARG A 189 -5.98 -14.71 11.89
N ILE A 190 -5.55 -13.60 11.31
CA ILE A 190 -5.94 -12.24 11.71
C ILE A 190 -6.61 -11.56 10.52
N ASP A 191 -7.92 -11.40 10.59
CA ASP A 191 -8.68 -10.63 9.60
C ASP A 191 -8.43 -9.12 9.79
N ILE A 192 -8.20 -8.42 8.67
CA ILE A 192 -7.96 -6.99 8.68
C ILE A 192 -9.23 -6.27 8.24
N GLU A 193 -9.97 -5.77 9.22
CA GLU A 193 -11.06 -4.84 8.98
C GLU A 193 -10.47 -3.47 8.71
N ARG A 194 -10.64 -2.96 7.50
CA ARG A 194 -10.18 -1.62 7.10
C ARG A 194 -11.32 -0.63 7.31
N PRO A 195 -11.34 0.17 8.39
CA PRO A 195 -12.34 1.22 8.55
C PRO A 195 -11.93 2.42 7.68
N PHE A 196 -12.28 2.45 6.39
CA PHE A 196 -12.16 3.70 5.61
C PHE A 196 -13.41 4.06 4.78
N PRO A 197 -13.97 5.27 4.96
CA PRO A 197 -15.12 5.78 4.20
C PRO A 197 -14.83 6.17 2.75
N LYS A 198 -13.56 6.18 2.29
CA LYS A 198 -13.18 6.53 0.91
C LYS A 198 -13.38 5.40 -0.11
N HIS A 199 -13.38 4.15 0.34
CA HIS A 199 -13.54 2.98 -0.54
C HIS A 199 -14.81 2.20 -0.19
N LYS A 200 -15.95 2.90 -0.07
CA LYS A 200 -17.26 2.30 0.27
C LYS A 200 -17.69 1.13 -0.63
N ASN A 201 -17.06 0.97 -1.79
CA ASN A 201 -17.28 -0.15 -2.71
C ASN A 201 -15.98 -0.96 -2.86
N GLN A 202 -15.46 -1.52 -1.76
CA GLN A 202 -14.33 -2.46 -1.80
C GLN A 202 -14.84 -3.90 -1.79
N ASN A 203 -14.65 -4.60 -2.90
CA ASN A 203 -15.01 -6.01 -3.05
C ASN A 203 -13.88 -6.96 -2.67
N ILE A 204 -12.69 -6.45 -2.30
CA ILE A 204 -11.58 -7.26 -1.78
C ILE A 204 -11.38 -7.03 -0.28
N ASN A 205 -10.90 -8.06 0.40
CA ASN A 205 -10.39 -8.04 1.77
C ASN A 205 -9.11 -8.89 1.84
N TYR A 206 -8.39 -8.81 2.96
CA TYR A 206 -7.30 -9.71 3.24
C TYR A 206 -7.21 -10.09 4.72
N PHE A 207 -6.55 -11.21 4.99
CA PHE A 207 -6.16 -11.63 6.33
C PHE A 207 -4.68 -11.99 6.37
N PHE A 208 -4.07 -11.93 7.55
CA PHE A 208 -2.71 -12.37 7.79
C PHE A 208 -2.71 -13.78 8.40
N LYS A 209 -1.90 -14.68 7.85
CA LYS A 209 -1.71 -16.04 8.35
C LYS A 209 -0.41 -16.62 7.81
N ASN A 210 0.26 -17.49 8.57
CA ASN A 210 1.50 -18.17 8.20
C ASN A 210 2.59 -17.19 7.71
N ASN A 211 2.68 -16.00 8.31
CA ASN A 211 3.58 -14.92 7.88
C ASN A 211 3.36 -14.43 6.43
N LYS A 212 2.14 -14.52 5.92
CA LYS A 212 1.74 -14.03 4.60
C LYS A 212 0.41 -13.30 4.68
N TYR A 213 0.14 -12.50 3.65
CA TYR A 213 -1.12 -11.80 3.46
C TYR A 213 -1.93 -12.51 2.39
N HIS A 214 -3.17 -12.86 2.72
CA HIS A 214 -4.08 -13.65 1.92
C HIS A 214 -5.28 -12.80 1.51
N PHE A 215 -5.37 -12.47 0.23
CA PHE A 215 -6.47 -11.68 -0.33
C PHE A 215 -7.62 -12.57 -0.80
N TYR A 216 -8.83 -12.04 -0.74
CA TYR A 216 -10.06 -12.70 -1.22
C TYR A 216 -11.14 -11.67 -1.60
N TYR A 217 -12.13 -12.08 -2.40
CA TYR A 217 -13.30 -11.24 -2.72
C TYR A 217 -14.42 -11.44 -1.69
N LYS A 218 -15.10 -10.36 -1.28
CA LYS A 218 -16.19 -10.38 -0.28
C LYS A 218 -17.45 -11.11 -0.74
N ASN A 219 -17.76 -11.07 -2.04
CA ASN A 219 -19.02 -11.58 -2.59
C ASN A 219 -19.01 -13.09 -2.85
N ALA A 220 -17.86 -13.74 -2.66
CA ALA A 220 -17.79 -15.18 -2.74
C ALA A 220 -17.96 -15.74 -1.32
N ASP A 221 -18.95 -16.62 -1.11
CA ASP A 221 -18.97 -17.59 -0.01
C ASP A 221 -17.72 -18.50 0.01
N ARG A 222 -16.77 -18.27 -0.91
CA ARG A 222 -15.52 -18.98 -1.10
C ARG A 222 -14.41 -18.25 -0.35
N LYS A 223 -13.95 -18.88 0.73
CA LYS A 223 -12.71 -18.59 1.47
C LYS A 223 -11.45 -18.90 0.65
N GLU A 224 -11.52 -18.85 -0.68
CA GLU A 224 -10.39 -19.16 -1.55
C GLU A 224 -9.53 -17.91 -1.72
N ASN A 225 -8.23 -18.07 -1.43
CA ASN A 225 -7.28 -16.99 -1.56
C ASN A 225 -7.06 -16.72 -3.05
N ILE A 226 -7.29 -15.49 -3.50
CA ILE A 226 -7.03 -15.07 -4.88
C ILE A 226 -5.56 -14.68 -5.09
N LEU A 227 -4.93 -14.13 -4.04
CA LEU A 227 -3.54 -13.72 -4.05
C LEU A 227 -2.96 -13.93 -2.65
N VAL A 228 -1.75 -14.50 -2.59
CA VAL A 228 -0.98 -14.64 -1.37
C VAL A 228 0.37 -13.99 -1.57
N VAL A 229 0.70 -13.00 -0.74
CA VAL A 229 1.95 -12.23 -0.83
C VAL A 229 2.67 -12.17 0.51
N ASP A 230 3.98 -11.99 0.48
CA ASP A 230 4.81 -11.92 1.69
C ASP A 230 4.75 -10.54 2.37
N ASN A 231 4.41 -9.49 1.63
CA ASN A 231 4.31 -8.13 2.13
C ASN A 231 3.19 -7.37 1.44
N ILE A 232 2.64 -6.36 2.11
CA ILE A 232 1.82 -5.34 1.49
C ILE A 232 2.36 -3.98 1.93
N ARG A 233 2.68 -3.15 0.96
CA ARG A 233 3.08 -1.76 1.19
C ARG A 233 1.87 -0.83 1.09
N GLU A 234 1.10 -1.00 0.02
CA GLU A 234 0.02 -0.09 -0.37
C GLU A 234 -1.03 -0.85 -1.16
N ILE A 235 -2.29 -0.45 -1.00
CA ILE A 235 -3.40 -0.98 -1.79
C ILE A 235 -4.18 0.23 -2.33
N GLU A 236 -4.21 0.35 -3.65
CA GLU A 236 -4.87 1.46 -4.34
C GLU A 236 -5.88 0.93 -5.37
N GLY A 237 -7.00 1.63 -5.59
CA GLY A 237 -8.03 1.22 -6.55
C GLY A 237 -9.45 1.14 -6.02
N ASN A 238 -10.35 0.63 -6.86
CA ASN A 238 -11.78 0.54 -6.58
C ASN A 238 -12.46 -0.60 -7.37
N THR A 239 -13.73 -0.87 -7.10
CA THR A 239 -14.48 -1.95 -7.79
C THR A 239 -14.61 -1.82 -9.28
N LYS A 240 -14.68 -0.59 -9.81
CA LYS A 240 -14.85 -0.35 -11.25
C LYS A 240 -13.55 -0.58 -12.01
N ASP A 241 -12.44 -0.19 -11.40
CA ASP A 241 -11.14 -0.13 -12.04
C ASP A 241 -10.24 -1.32 -11.68
N GLY A 242 -10.55 -2.04 -10.61
CA GLY A 242 -9.67 -3.05 -10.00
C GLY A 242 -8.78 -2.47 -8.91
N TYR A 243 -7.93 -3.32 -8.35
CA TYR A 243 -7.04 -3.00 -7.24
C TYR A 243 -5.58 -3.27 -7.59
N PHE A 244 -4.71 -2.32 -7.26
CA PHE A 244 -3.27 -2.43 -7.30
C PHE A 244 -2.76 -2.78 -5.91
N ILE A 245 -2.19 -3.97 -5.77
CA ILE A 245 -1.60 -4.46 -4.51
C ILE A 245 -0.09 -4.31 -4.63
N PHE A 246 0.47 -3.26 -4.04
CA PHE A 246 1.92 -3.05 -4.01
C PHE A 246 2.54 -3.87 -2.89
N THR A 247 3.49 -4.73 -3.23
CA THR A 247 4.27 -5.55 -2.28
C THR A 247 5.56 -4.86 -1.87
N THR A 248 6.06 -3.94 -2.69
CA THR A 248 7.25 -3.09 -2.45
C THR A 248 7.02 -1.67 -2.98
N ASP A 249 8.04 -0.81 -2.94
CA ASP A 249 8.03 0.50 -3.64
C ASP A 249 7.73 0.38 -5.14
N SER A 250 8.23 -0.68 -5.78
CA SER A 250 8.30 -0.82 -7.24
C SER A 250 7.52 -2.00 -7.80
N THR A 251 6.98 -2.85 -6.94
CA THR A 251 6.40 -4.11 -7.35
C THR A 251 4.93 -4.19 -6.95
N PHE A 252 4.07 -4.63 -7.89
CA PHE A 252 2.64 -4.73 -7.65
C PHE A 252 1.95 -5.87 -8.41
N TYR A 253 0.77 -6.24 -7.91
CA TYR A 253 -0.21 -7.09 -8.58
C TYR A 253 -1.46 -6.28 -8.90
N TYR A 254 -2.17 -6.65 -9.97
CA TYR A 254 -3.45 -6.05 -10.36
C TYR A 254 -4.57 -7.08 -10.26
N LEU A 255 -5.60 -6.75 -9.49
CA LEU A 255 -6.77 -7.59 -9.18
C LEU A 255 -8.02 -6.99 -9.81
N TYR A 256 -8.69 -7.73 -10.70
CA TYR A 256 -9.94 -7.29 -11.33
C TYR A 256 -10.84 -8.47 -11.70
N ASN A 257 -12.11 -8.43 -11.26
CA ASN A 257 -13.11 -9.47 -11.53
C ASN A 257 -12.56 -10.91 -11.35
N GLU A 258 -12.03 -11.23 -10.17
CA GLU A 258 -11.46 -12.56 -9.85
C GLU A 258 -10.15 -12.90 -10.57
N ASN A 259 -9.69 -12.07 -11.51
CA ASN A 259 -8.40 -12.26 -12.17
C ASN A 259 -7.29 -11.53 -11.43
N VAL A 260 -6.14 -12.21 -11.31
CA VAL A 260 -4.90 -11.65 -10.79
C VAL A 260 -3.88 -11.57 -11.92
N LYS A 261 -3.26 -10.40 -12.07
CA LYS A 261 -2.20 -10.13 -13.03
C LYS A 261 -0.96 -9.62 -12.29
N GLY A 262 0.20 -10.13 -12.64
CA GLY A 262 1.46 -9.81 -11.98
C GLY A 262 2.30 -11.08 -11.75
N GLU A 263 3.43 -11.01 -11.06
CA GLU A 263 4.02 -9.81 -10.43
C GLU A 263 4.56 -8.82 -11.47
N PHE A 264 4.25 -7.52 -11.32
CA PHE A 264 4.77 -6.47 -12.18
C PHE A 264 5.82 -5.64 -11.46
N LYS A 265 6.94 -5.37 -12.14
CA LYS A 265 8.03 -4.52 -11.64
C LYS A 265 8.07 -3.21 -12.40
N ILE A 266 8.28 -2.13 -11.66
CA ILE A 266 8.48 -0.77 -12.15
C ILE A 266 9.95 -0.43 -11.95
N ASP A 267 10.61 -0.03 -13.02
CA ASP A 267 12.02 0.35 -12.99
C ASP A 267 12.19 1.80 -12.52
N ASN A 268 13.35 2.08 -11.92
CA ASN A 268 13.76 3.42 -11.49
C ASN A 268 12.81 4.12 -10.50
N VAL A 269 12.12 3.35 -9.65
CA VAL A 269 11.35 3.91 -8.54
C VAL A 269 12.29 4.29 -7.40
N HIS A 270 12.18 5.52 -6.91
CA HIS A 270 12.92 5.95 -5.73
C HIS A 270 12.51 5.11 -4.51
N PRO A 271 13.49 4.62 -3.71
CA PRO A 271 13.19 3.97 -2.45
C PRO A 271 12.41 4.93 -1.54
N ALA A 272 11.48 4.36 -0.76
CA ALA A 272 10.66 5.13 0.16
C ALA A 272 9.78 6.18 -0.55
N ARG A 273 9.23 5.83 -1.71
CA ARG A 273 8.35 6.73 -2.48
C ARG A 273 7.11 7.09 -1.68
N SER A 274 6.49 8.22 -2.02
CA SER A 274 5.19 8.62 -1.47
C SER A 274 4.07 7.67 -1.91
N PRO A 275 2.94 7.61 -1.18
CA PRO A 275 1.74 6.91 -1.62
C PRO A 275 1.22 7.41 -2.97
N ILE A 276 0.49 6.55 -3.67
CA ILE A 276 -0.23 6.88 -4.90
C ILE A 276 -1.56 7.54 -4.51
N TYR A 277 -1.54 8.87 -4.41
CA TYR A 277 -2.73 9.63 -4.07
C TYR A 277 -3.89 9.46 -5.06
N LYS A 278 -3.56 9.34 -6.37
CA LYS A 278 -4.50 9.15 -7.48
C LYS A 278 -3.81 8.50 -8.67
N TYR A 279 -4.50 7.60 -9.34
CA TYR A 279 -4.19 7.17 -10.70
C TYR A 279 -5.22 7.74 -11.70
N GLN A 280 -4.85 7.81 -12.97
CA GLN A 280 -5.79 8.12 -14.05
C GLN A 280 -6.14 6.84 -14.80
N HIS A 281 -7.42 6.55 -14.94
CA HIS A 281 -7.92 5.48 -15.80
C HIS A 281 -8.45 6.06 -17.11
N LYS A 282 -8.02 5.49 -18.23
CA LYS A 282 -8.60 5.75 -19.55
C LYS A 282 -9.05 4.42 -20.12
N SER A 283 -10.33 4.28 -20.42
CA SER A 283 -10.92 3.07 -21.00
C SER A 283 -10.89 3.08 -22.53
N GLU A 284 -10.77 4.26 -23.16
CA GLU A 284 -10.75 4.42 -24.61
C GLU A 284 -9.58 5.29 -25.09
N PRO A 285 -8.97 4.94 -26.24
CA PRO A 285 -9.25 3.79 -27.10
C PRO A 285 -8.63 2.47 -26.59
N LEU A 286 -7.82 2.54 -25.53
CA LEU A 286 -7.21 1.41 -24.85
C LEU A 286 -7.50 1.52 -23.36
N ASN A 287 -7.75 0.39 -22.70
CA ASN A 287 -7.82 0.31 -21.25
C ASN A 287 -6.40 0.49 -20.68
N LEU A 288 -6.15 1.61 -20.02
CA LEU A 288 -4.84 1.95 -19.45
C LEU A 288 -4.96 2.74 -18.14
N PHE A 289 -3.94 2.58 -17.31
CA PHE A 289 -3.78 3.28 -16.05
C PHE A 289 -2.48 4.08 -16.06
N ILE A 290 -2.55 5.32 -15.60
CA ILE A 290 -1.39 6.18 -15.39
C ILE A 290 -1.25 6.41 -13.88
N MET A 291 -0.23 5.82 -13.29
CA MET A 291 0.12 5.96 -11.87
C MET A 291 1.26 6.96 -11.70
N ARG A 292 1.18 7.81 -10.68
CA ARG A 292 2.23 8.77 -10.32
C ARG A 292 2.85 8.33 -9.01
N LEU A 293 4.14 7.98 -9.05
CA LEU A 293 4.82 7.36 -7.90
C LEU A 293 5.57 8.35 -7.02
N SER A 294 5.78 9.60 -7.45
CA SER A 294 6.40 10.65 -6.65
C SER A 294 5.45 11.83 -6.49
N GLY A 295 5.18 12.24 -5.24
CA GLY A 295 4.17 13.25 -4.89
C GLY A 295 4.38 14.64 -5.50
N TYR A 296 5.60 14.96 -5.95
CA TYR A 296 5.94 16.28 -6.51
C TYR A 296 6.74 16.25 -7.80
N ASP A 297 7.41 15.13 -8.10
CA ASP A 297 8.16 14.99 -9.34
C ASP A 297 7.29 14.30 -10.41
N THR A 298 7.06 14.99 -11.51
CA THR A 298 6.31 14.46 -12.67
C THR A 298 7.08 13.39 -13.44
N THR A 299 8.35 13.15 -13.10
CA THR A 299 9.24 12.22 -13.80
C THR A 299 8.83 10.75 -13.67
N ASN A 300 8.38 10.32 -12.48
CA ASN A 300 8.02 8.92 -12.21
C ASN A 300 6.54 8.64 -12.47
N GLN A 301 6.21 8.58 -13.77
CA GLN A 301 4.90 8.17 -14.27
C GLN A 301 4.95 6.78 -14.87
N VAL A 302 4.04 5.93 -14.43
CA VAL A 302 3.96 4.53 -14.86
C VAL A 302 2.68 4.34 -15.64
N LEU A 303 2.82 3.81 -16.85
CA LEU A 303 1.70 3.39 -17.66
C LEU A 303 1.52 1.89 -17.52
N PHE A 304 0.32 1.46 -17.16
CA PHE A 304 -0.05 0.05 -17.10
C PHE A 304 -1.20 -0.23 -18.07
N LEU A 305 -1.00 -1.21 -18.96
CA LEU A 305 -2.02 -1.71 -19.88
C LEU A 305 -2.43 -3.11 -19.41
N PRO A 306 -3.55 -3.25 -18.68
CA PRO A 306 -3.99 -4.53 -18.15
C PRO A 306 -4.21 -5.56 -19.25
N ASP A 307 -4.75 -5.18 -20.42
CA ASP A 307 -5.10 -6.13 -21.47
C ASP A 307 -3.88 -6.83 -22.10
N SER A 308 -2.74 -6.15 -22.12
CA SER A 308 -1.46 -6.69 -22.63
C SER A 308 -0.46 -7.05 -21.53
N ASN A 309 -0.84 -6.93 -20.25
CA ASN A 309 0.04 -7.11 -19.09
C ASN A 309 1.34 -6.28 -19.21
N LEU A 310 1.25 -5.08 -19.79
CA LEU A 310 2.43 -4.25 -20.08
C LEU A 310 2.55 -3.12 -19.05
N VAL A 311 3.73 -3.01 -18.45
CA VAL A 311 4.11 -1.89 -17.59
C VAL A 311 5.22 -1.10 -18.26
N ILE A 312 5.06 0.21 -18.33
CA ILE A 312 6.04 1.13 -18.90
C ILE A 312 6.36 2.20 -17.87
N SER A 313 7.56 2.11 -17.29
CA SER A 313 8.13 3.11 -16.40
C SER A 313 8.52 4.37 -17.19
N ASN A 314 8.29 5.54 -16.59
CA ASN A 314 8.70 6.85 -17.10
C ASN A 314 8.27 7.09 -18.56
N TYR A 315 7.08 6.62 -18.93
CA TYR A 315 6.61 6.60 -20.32
C TYR A 315 6.54 8.01 -20.95
N ALA A 316 6.37 9.05 -20.14
CA ALA A 316 6.34 10.44 -20.58
C ALA A 316 7.71 10.96 -21.08
N TYR A 317 8.82 10.38 -20.59
CA TYR A 317 10.19 10.81 -20.87
C TYR A 317 10.97 9.83 -21.74
N ASN A 318 10.36 8.69 -22.10
CA ASN A 318 10.94 7.75 -23.06
C ASN A 318 10.27 7.96 -24.44
N PRO A 319 10.96 8.60 -25.41
CA PRO A 319 10.40 8.89 -26.73
C PRO A 319 10.00 7.62 -27.49
N PHE A 320 10.71 6.51 -27.24
CA PHE A 320 10.44 5.22 -27.86
C PHE A 320 9.14 4.62 -27.32
N SER A 321 8.94 4.67 -26.00
CA SER A 321 7.71 4.21 -25.35
C SER A 321 6.50 5.03 -25.79
N LYS A 322 6.63 6.35 -25.89
CA LYS A 322 5.56 7.24 -26.36
C LYS A 322 5.16 6.93 -27.81
N LYS A 323 6.15 6.78 -28.71
CA LYS A 323 5.90 6.43 -30.12
C LYS A 323 5.20 5.08 -30.26
N ASN A 324 5.62 4.07 -29.51
CA ASN A 324 5.00 2.75 -29.55
C ASN A 324 3.57 2.77 -29.00
N LEU A 325 3.31 3.55 -27.95
CA LEU A 325 1.97 3.76 -27.41
C LEU A 325 1.07 4.45 -28.44
N ASP A 326 1.55 5.50 -29.10
CA ASP A 326 0.79 6.23 -30.13
C ASP A 326 0.46 5.31 -31.32
N VAL A 327 1.40 4.44 -31.72
CA VAL A 327 1.17 3.41 -32.76
C VAL A 327 0.12 2.39 -32.31
N ALA A 328 0.19 1.90 -31.07
CA ALA A 328 -0.79 0.96 -30.52
C ALA A 328 -2.19 1.58 -30.44
N ILE A 329 -2.28 2.83 -29.97
CA ILE A 329 -3.51 3.63 -29.95
C ILE A 329 -4.08 3.80 -31.36
N LYS A 330 -3.23 4.12 -32.34
CA LYS A 330 -3.64 4.29 -33.74
C LYS A 330 -4.19 2.99 -34.33
N LYS A 331 -3.46 1.87 -34.17
CA LYS A 331 -3.92 0.55 -34.62
C LYS A 331 -5.24 0.14 -34.00
N GLN A 332 -5.44 0.42 -32.70
CA GLN A 332 -6.68 0.11 -32.03
C GLN A 332 -7.85 0.98 -32.51
N ARG A 333 -7.62 2.27 -32.76
CA ARG A 333 -8.62 3.16 -33.37
C ARG A 333 -9.01 2.70 -34.77
N GLU A 334 -8.04 2.30 -35.59
CA GLU A 334 -8.28 1.74 -36.91
C GLU A 334 -9.13 0.46 -36.81
N LYS A 335 -8.76 -0.48 -35.94
CA LYS A 335 -9.52 -1.71 -35.69
C LYS A 335 -10.96 -1.43 -35.24
N ASN A 336 -11.15 -0.49 -34.31
CA ASN A 336 -12.48 -0.11 -33.81
C ASN A 336 -13.31 0.58 -34.90
N ALA A 337 -12.71 1.39 -35.76
CA ALA A 337 -13.39 2.01 -36.91
C ALA A 337 -13.82 0.96 -37.93
N THR A 338 -12.98 -0.04 -38.23
CA THR A 338 -13.34 -1.17 -39.09
C THR A 338 -14.50 -1.97 -38.48
N LEU A 339 -14.44 -2.27 -37.17
CA LEU A 339 -15.49 -2.99 -36.48
C LEU A 339 -16.83 -2.25 -36.56
N LYS A 340 -16.83 -0.95 -36.25
CA LYS A 340 -18.02 -0.09 -36.32
C LYS A 340 -18.64 -0.11 -37.73
N HIS A 341 -17.81 0.08 -38.76
CA HIS A 341 -18.26 0.03 -40.15
C HIS A 341 -18.87 -1.33 -40.52
N THR A 342 -18.32 -2.45 -40.03
CA THR A 342 -18.90 -3.78 -40.29
C THR A 342 -20.25 -4.00 -39.60
N THR A 343 -20.41 -3.53 -38.36
CA THR A 343 -21.70 -3.56 -37.65
C THR A 343 -22.75 -2.66 -38.30
N ASP A 344 -22.39 -1.43 -38.67
CA ASP A 344 -23.29 -0.49 -39.33
C ASP A 344 -23.72 -1.04 -40.71
N PHE A 345 -22.80 -1.64 -41.46
CA PHE A 345 -23.11 -2.33 -42.71
C PHE A 345 -24.07 -3.52 -42.50
N LYS A 346 -23.83 -4.37 -41.50
CA LYS A 346 -24.68 -5.52 -41.21
C LYS A 346 -26.10 -5.08 -40.81
N PHE A 347 -26.21 -4.07 -39.96
CA PHE A 347 -27.49 -3.51 -39.53
C PHE A 347 -28.26 -2.88 -40.70
N ASN A 348 -27.58 -2.08 -41.53
CA ASN A 348 -28.20 -1.48 -42.71
C ASN A 348 -28.60 -2.53 -43.76
N PHE A 349 -27.81 -3.60 -43.90
CA PHE A 349 -28.13 -4.73 -44.77
C PHE A 349 -29.36 -5.50 -44.28
N GLU A 350 -29.45 -5.78 -42.97
CA GLU A 350 -30.63 -6.42 -42.36
C GLU A 350 -31.90 -5.59 -42.58
N ILE A 351 -31.84 -4.26 -42.36
CA ILE A 351 -32.96 -3.36 -42.63
C ILE A 351 -33.35 -3.39 -44.12
N ALA A 352 -32.39 -3.25 -45.02
CA ALA A 352 -32.64 -3.28 -46.47
C ALA A 352 -33.25 -4.63 -46.91
N PHE A 353 -32.81 -5.74 -46.32
CA PHE A 353 -33.36 -7.07 -46.56
C PHE A 353 -34.83 -7.16 -46.11
N TYR A 354 -35.17 -6.71 -44.90
CA TYR A 354 -36.56 -6.74 -44.41
C TYR A 354 -37.49 -5.82 -45.21
N ILE A 355 -37.04 -4.63 -45.60
CA ILE A 355 -37.81 -3.73 -46.48
C ILE A 355 -38.07 -4.41 -47.83
N SER A 356 -37.04 -5.01 -48.43
CA SER A 356 -37.17 -5.70 -49.72
C SER A 356 -38.13 -6.88 -49.63
N LEU A 357 -38.04 -7.67 -48.56
CA LEU A 357 -38.94 -8.79 -48.31
C LEU A 357 -40.40 -8.34 -48.13
N ALA A 358 -40.62 -7.23 -47.41
CA ALA A 358 -41.96 -6.65 -47.23
C ALA A 358 -42.56 -6.16 -48.56
N ILE A 359 -41.76 -5.53 -49.42
CA ILE A 359 -42.19 -5.10 -50.77
C ILE A 359 -42.57 -6.32 -51.62
N ILE A 360 -41.72 -7.36 -51.65
CA ILE A 360 -41.99 -8.59 -52.40
C ILE A 360 -43.27 -9.26 -51.92
N LEU A 361 -43.46 -9.39 -50.60
CA LEU A 361 -44.68 -9.95 -50.01
C LEU A 361 -45.92 -9.11 -50.37
N GLY A 362 -45.84 -7.78 -50.30
CA GLY A 362 -46.93 -6.90 -50.71
C GLY A 362 -47.31 -7.05 -52.19
N LEU A 363 -46.32 -7.17 -53.07
CA LEU A 363 -46.55 -7.43 -54.50
C LEU A 363 -47.18 -8.80 -54.74
N LEU A 364 -46.73 -9.85 -54.04
CA LEU A 364 -47.31 -11.19 -54.14
C LEU A 364 -48.77 -11.21 -53.67
N ILE A 365 -49.10 -10.50 -52.58
CA ILE A 365 -50.48 -10.35 -52.09
C ILE A 365 -51.35 -9.65 -53.15
N LEU A 366 -50.86 -8.56 -53.76
CA LEU A 366 -51.58 -7.84 -54.82
C LEU A 366 -51.82 -8.72 -56.05
N ILE A 367 -50.81 -9.48 -56.49
CA ILE A 367 -50.95 -10.43 -57.60
C ILE A 367 -51.98 -11.52 -57.28
N TRP A 368 -51.95 -12.05 -56.05
CA TRP A 368 -52.91 -13.06 -55.60
C TRP A 368 -54.34 -12.54 -55.54
N GLN A 369 -54.55 -11.32 -55.02
CA GLN A 369 -55.86 -10.67 -55.00
C GLN A 369 -56.40 -10.43 -56.41
N ARG A 370 -55.53 -10.07 -57.36
CA ARG A 370 -55.91 -9.82 -58.76
C ARG A 370 -56.30 -11.08 -59.52
N LYS A 371 -55.80 -12.26 -59.12
CA LYS A 371 -56.22 -13.57 -59.68
C LYS A 371 -57.55 -14.09 -59.12
N ARG A 372 -58.06 -13.49 -58.03
CA ARG A 372 -59.32 -13.87 -57.39
C ARG A 372 -60.52 -12.97 -57.76
N LYS A 373 -60.26 -11.83 -58.39
CA LYS A 373 -61.27 -11.05 -59.12
C LYS A 373 -61.29 -11.54 -60.55
#